data_AF-A0A453SL15-F1
#
_entry.id   AF-A0A453SL15-F1
#
_cell.length_a   1.000
_cell.length_b   1.000
_cell.length_c   1.000
_cell.angle_alpha   90.00
_cell.angle_beta   90.00
_cell.angle_gamma   90.00
#
_symmetry.space_group_name_H-M   'P 1'
#
loop_
_entity.id
_entity.type
_entity.pdbx_description
1 polymer ?
#
loop_
_entity_poly.entity_id
_entity_poly.type
_entity_poly.pdbx_seq_one_letter_code
_entity_poly.pdbx_strand_id
1 'polypeptide(L)'
;MASAPPPAMATATAVALVLLLSSVAVVTVVAKECTNVPTQLSSHTVRARLQSTPGAEEWRWRELFHDHLNPTDESAWMDLLPLAGSTTAAAAAEEFDWAMLYRTLKGGVGSSAAQAGATPSSSSFLVEASLHDVRLDPGDEVYGRAQQTNLEYLLLLDVDRLVWSFRRQAGLPAPGAPYGGWEGAVVELRGHFVGHYLSAAAKMWASTHNGTLAGKMSAVVDALHACQQAPANGGTGYLSAFPAEFFDRFEAIQPVWAPYYTIHKIMQGLLDQYMVAGNGKALAMVVAMAGYFGERVRSVIQRHSIERHWTSLNEETGGMNDVLYQLYAITNDQRHLVLAHLFDKPCFLGLLAVQADSLSDFHANTHIPIVVGGQMRYEVTGDPLYKEIATFFMDVVNSSHTYATGGTSVSEFWYVTDSRMMAEVYTLSSVGSFMSEMILPGSTRSV
;
A
#
# COMPACT_ATOMS: atom_id res chain seq x y z
N MET A 1 53.85 44.46 44.55
CA MET A 1 52.43 44.82 44.45
C MET A 1 51.89 44.25 43.14
N ALA A 2 50.84 43.44 43.26
CA ALA A 2 49.92 42.93 42.24
C ALA A 2 50.49 42.12 41.05
N SER A 3 50.41 40.81 41.21
CA SER A 3 50.54 39.72 40.24
C SER A 3 49.45 39.73 39.15
N ALA A 4 49.84 39.44 37.91
CA ALA A 4 48.92 39.12 36.82
C ALA A 4 48.15 37.81 37.10
N PRO A 5 46.87 37.68 36.67
CA PRO A 5 46.08 36.47 36.86
C PRO A 5 46.51 35.36 35.88
N PRO A 6 46.31 34.07 36.22
CA PRO A 6 46.82 32.95 35.44
C PRO A 6 45.97 32.66 34.19
N PRO A 7 46.55 32.05 33.14
CA PRO A 7 45.86 31.66 31.92
C PRO A 7 45.12 30.34 32.14
N ALA A 8 44.00 30.37 32.85
CA ALA A 8 43.21 29.15 33.11
C ALA A 8 41.71 29.30 32.80
N MET A 9 41.20 30.49 32.48
CA MET A 9 39.78 30.69 32.17
C MET A 9 39.44 30.76 30.67
N ALA A 10 40.44 30.96 29.80
CA ALA A 10 40.21 31.01 28.35
C ALA A 10 40.11 29.62 27.70
N THR A 11 40.70 28.60 28.31
CA THR A 11 40.67 27.21 27.81
C THR A 11 39.41 26.47 28.24
N ALA A 12 38.90 26.73 29.46
CA ALA A 12 37.66 26.12 29.94
C ALA A 12 36.41 26.60 29.18
N THR A 13 36.39 27.87 28.76
CA THR A 13 35.28 28.45 27.97
C THR A 13 35.32 27.99 26.51
N ALA A 14 36.50 27.80 25.91
CA ALA A 14 36.65 27.25 24.57
C ALA A 14 36.27 25.76 24.49
N VAL A 15 36.63 24.95 25.49
CA VAL A 15 36.27 23.52 25.55
C VAL A 15 34.79 23.33 25.82
N ALA A 16 34.16 24.17 26.65
CA ALA A 16 32.71 24.14 26.87
C ALA A 16 31.91 24.54 25.61
N LEU A 17 32.40 25.50 24.82
CA LEU A 17 31.75 25.91 23.56
C LEU A 17 31.90 24.85 22.46
N VAL A 18 33.05 24.16 22.38
CA VAL A 18 33.26 23.05 21.44
C VAL A 18 32.42 21.84 21.85
N LEU A 19 32.29 21.55 23.15
CA LEU A 19 31.39 20.49 23.63
C LEU A 19 29.91 20.81 23.37
N LEU A 20 29.48 22.06 23.58
CA LEU A 20 28.13 22.52 23.24
C LEU A 20 27.85 22.50 21.73
N LEU A 21 28.82 22.91 20.90
CA LEU A 21 28.72 22.82 19.43
C LEU A 21 28.77 21.38 18.93
N SER A 22 29.49 20.49 19.60
CA SER A 22 29.48 19.04 19.29
C SER A 22 28.21 18.33 19.79
N SER A 23 27.56 18.81 20.86
CA SER A 23 26.25 18.31 21.29
C SER A 23 25.08 18.87 20.46
N VAL A 24 25.31 19.97 19.72
CA VAL A 24 24.33 20.55 18.78
C VAL A 24 24.55 20.03 17.34
N ALA A 25 25.71 19.44 17.04
CA ALA A 25 26.02 18.83 15.74
C ALA A 25 25.83 17.31 15.67
N VAL A 26 25.36 16.68 16.75
CA VAL A 26 24.79 15.32 16.72
C VAL A 26 23.30 15.43 16.96
N VAL A 27 22.62 16.18 16.10
CA VAL A 27 21.28 15.74 15.70
C VAL A 27 21.55 14.47 14.90
N THR A 28 21.56 13.32 15.57
CA THR A 28 21.16 12.10 14.88
C THR A 28 19.86 12.48 14.19
N VAL A 29 19.90 12.64 12.86
CA VAL A 29 18.69 12.56 12.05
C VAL A 29 18.18 11.18 12.38
N VAL A 30 17.26 11.11 13.35
CA VAL A 30 16.54 9.89 13.64
C VAL A 30 15.73 9.70 12.37
N ALA A 31 16.28 8.90 11.45
CA ALA A 31 15.60 8.62 10.21
C ALA A 31 14.25 8.05 10.62
N LYS A 32 13.18 8.71 10.19
CA LYS A 32 11.84 8.38 10.62
C LYS A 32 11.58 6.89 10.35
N GLU A 33 11.47 6.13 11.43
CA GLU A 33 11.12 4.72 11.35
C GLU A 33 9.71 4.62 10.77
N CYS A 34 9.47 3.55 9.99
CA CYS A 34 8.21 3.31 9.31
C CYS A 34 7.85 4.13 8.07
N THR A 35 8.85 4.69 7.41
CA THR A 35 8.71 5.19 6.04
C THR A 35 8.73 4.05 5.00
N ASN A 36 8.55 4.38 3.71
CA ASN A 36 8.63 3.44 2.57
C ASN A 36 10.05 2.85 2.33
N VAL A 37 10.93 2.96 3.34
CA VAL A 37 12.36 2.94 3.16
C VAL A 37 13.03 2.28 4.37
N PRO A 38 13.87 1.27 4.17
CA PRO A 38 14.99 1.02 5.06
C PRO A 38 16.00 2.16 4.87
N THR A 39 15.76 3.32 5.51
CA THR A 39 16.57 4.57 5.60
C THR A 39 17.30 5.16 4.36
N GLN A 40 17.47 4.49 3.22
CA GLN A 40 18.39 4.88 2.13
C GLN A 40 17.83 4.92 0.68
N LEU A 41 16.53 4.65 0.41
CA LEU A 41 15.99 4.55 -0.97
C LEU A 41 14.55 5.12 -1.14
N SER A 42 14.41 6.45 -1.18
CA SER A 42 13.21 7.22 -0.83
C SER A 42 12.22 7.67 -1.94
N SER A 43 12.08 7.00 -3.10
CA SER A 43 10.95 7.32 -4.03
C SER A 43 10.69 6.21 -5.05
N HIS A 44 9.40 5.94 -5.37
CA HIS A 44 8.99 4.99 -6.41
C HIS A 44 9.44 5.45 -7.82
N THR A 45 9.37 6.76 -8.07
CA THR A 45 9.94 7.39 -9.27
C THR A 45 11.46 7.22 -9.34
N VAL A 46 12.15 7.29 -8.19
CA VAL A 46 13.60 7.05 -8.11
C VAL A 46 13.94 5.58 -8.32
N ARG A 47 13.21 4.63 -7.73
CA ARG A 47 13.41 3.19 -7.96
C ARG A 47 13.15 2.77 -9.40
N ALA A 48 12.10 3.30 -10.03
CA ALA A 48 11.83 3.11 -11.45
C ALA A 48 13.01 3.61 -12.32
N ARG A 49 13.56 4.80 -11.99
CA ARG A 49 14.73 5.37 -12.67
C ARG A 49 15.98 4.51 -12.44
N LEU A 50 16.20 4.02 -11.22
CA LEU A 50 17.32 3.14 -10.86
C LEU A 50 17.28 1.80 -11.60
N GLN A 51 16.08 1.22 -11.81
CA GLN A 51 15.90 -0.01 -12.59
C GLN A 51 16.09 0.19 -14.10
N SER A 52 15.85 1.40 -14.61
CA SER A 52 16.01 1.74 -16.02
C SER A 52 17.43 2.13 -16.44
N THR A 53 18.37 2.28 -15.50
CA THR A 53 19.72 2.81 -15.76
C THR A 53 20.77 1.69 -15.89
N PRO A 54 21.48 1.56 -17.02
CA PRO A 54 22.52 0.55 -17.19
C PRO A 54 23.71 0.76 -16.23
N GLY A 55 24.16 -0.29 -15.53
CA GLY A 55 25.37 -0.28 -14.68
C GLY A 55 25.16 -0.01 -13.18
N ALA A 56 23.91 0.05 -12.70
CA ALA A 56 23.59 0.35 -11.30
C ALA A 56 23.77 -0.83 -10.30
N GLU A 57 24.42 -1.92 -10.69
CA GLU A 57 24.55 -3.14 -9.86
C GLU A 57 25.72 -3.08 -8.86
N GLU A 58 26.79 -2.33 -9.14
CA GLU A 58 28.04 -2.38 -8.36
C GLU A 58 27.97 -1.65 -7.00
N TRP A 59 27.10 -0.65 -6.84
CA TRP A 59 27.00 0.14 -5.59
C TRP A 59 25.96 -0.41 -4.60
N ARG A 60 25.30 -1.53 -4.94
CA ARG A 60 24.00 -1.94 -4.39
C ARG A 60 24.05 -2.74 -3.09
N TRP A 61 25.22 -3.24 -2.68
CA TRP A 61 25.29 -4.33 -1.69
C TRP A 61 26.18 -4.10 -0.48
N ARG A 62 27.09 -3.13 -0.53
CA ARG A 62 28.24 -3.11 0.38
C ARG A 62 28.11 -2.19 1.60
N GLU A 63 27.09 -1.31 1.63
CA GLU A 63 26.93 -0.32 2.73
C GLU A 63 25.58 -0.41 3.48
N LEU A 64 24.66 -1.30 3.08
CA LEU A 64 23.27 -1.28 3.56
C LEU A 64 22.91 -2.33 4.64
N PHE A 65 23.78 -3.30 4.89
CA PHE A 65 23.44 -4.46 5.72
C PHE A 65 24.50 -4.72 6.79
N HIS A 66 24.59 -3.82 7.77
CA HIS A 66 25.15 -4.17 9.07
C HIS A 66 24.22 -3.70 10.19
N ASP A 67 23.86 -4.69 11.02
CA ASP A 67 23.22 -4.64 12.32
C ASP A 67 21.73 -4.27 12.39
N HIS A 68 20.96 -5.19 12.99
CA HIS A 68 20.06 -4.98 14.15
C HIS A 68 18.98 -6.07 14.19
N LEU A 69 19.26 -7.14 14.95
CA LEU A 69 18.24 -8.01 15.54
C LEU A 69 18.47 -7.93 17.04
N ASN A 70 17.48 -7.43 17.79
CA ASN A 70 17.50 -7.50 19.26
C ASN A 70 16.32 -8.39 19.71
N PRO A 71 16.53 -9.40 20.58
CA PRO A 71 15.61 -10.53 20.75
C PRO A 71 14.75 -10.44 22.03
N THR A 72 14.05 -9.33 22.27
CA THR A 72 13.34 -9.16 23.56
C THR A 72 11.81 -9.12 23.52
N ASP A 73 11.19 -9.09 22.34
CA ASP A 73 9.71 -9.24 22.20
C ASP A 73 9.29 -10.64 21.72
N GLU A 74 10.27 -11.49 21.39
CA GLU A 74 10.10 -12.83 20.81
C GLU A 74 9.38 -13.81 21.74
N SER A 75 9.60 -13.72 23.07
CA SER A 75 9.05 -14.71 24.02
C SER A 75 7.55 -14.56 24.29
N ALA A 76 7.01 -13.34 24.22
CA ALA A 76 5.59 -13.10 24.53
C ALA A 76 4.65 -13.61 23.42
N TRP A 77 5.14 -13.66 22.17
CA TRP A 77 4.38 -14.10 21.01
C TRP A 77 4.65 -15.55 20.61
N MET A 78 5.87 -16.06 20.80
CA MET A 78 6.19 -17.47 20.53
C MET A 78 5.41 -18.44 21.45
N ASP A 79 5.02 -18.00 22.65
CA ASP A 79 4.13 -18.76 23.54
C ASP A 79 2.68 -18.86 23.03
N LEU A 80 2.30 -18.05 22.01
CA LEU A 80 0.96 -18.02 21.43
C LEU A 80 0.83 -18.81 20.12
N LEU A 81 1.93 -19.27 19.53
CA LEU A 81 1.94 -20.08 18.29
C LEU A 81 2.18 -21.56 18.64
N PRO A 82 1.35 -22.52 18.18
CA PRO A 82 1.53 -23.92 18.52
C PRO A 82 2.73 -24.54 17.78
N LEU A 83 3.56 -25.28 18.53
CA LEU A 83 4.70 -26.07 18.05
C LEU A 83 4.27 -27.11 17.00
N ALA A 84 4.96 -27.13 15.85
CA ALA A 84 4.72 -28.09 14.78
C ALA A 84 5.17 -29.51 15.20
N GLY A 85 4.22 -30.42 15.42
CA GLY A 85 4.56 -31.81 15.74
C GLY A 85 3.41 -32.74 16.08
N SER A 86 2.33 -32.82 15.27
CA SER A 86 1.41 -33.97 15.31
C SER A 86 0.54 -34.03 14.06
N THR A 87 0.85 -34.96 13.17
CA THR A 87 0.08 -35.25 11.96
C THR A 87 -1.33 -35.77 12.30
N THR A 88 -2.32 -35.32 11.51
CA THR A 88 -3.76 -35.68 11.47
C THR A 88 -4.79 -34.78 12.18
N ALA A 89 -4.41 -33.63 12.74
CA ALA A 89 -5.34 -32.65 13.35
C ALA A 89 -5.25 -31.21 12.77
N ALA A 90 -4.62 -31.03 11.60
CA ALA A 90 -4.16 -29.73 11.11
C ALA A 90 -5.26 -28.69 10.84
N ALA A 91 -6.42 -29.08 10.30
CA ALA A 91 -7.49 -28.12 9.97
C ALA A 91 -8.25 -27.59 11.19
N ALA A 92 -8.50 -28.44 12.19
CA ALA A 92 -9.16 -28.04 13.44
C ALA A 92 -8.21 -27.30 14.40
N ALA A 93 -6.90 -27.56 14.28
CA ALA A 93 -5.87 -26.83 15.02
C ALA A 93 -5.68 -25.40 14.47
N GLU A 94 -5.69 -25.20 13.14
CA GLU A 94 -5.58 -23.86 12.52
C GLU A 94 -6.75 -22.94 12.89
N GLU A 95 -7.99 -23.44 12.90
CA GLU A 95 -9.16 -22.64 13.29
C GLU A 95 -9.13 -22.25 14.78
N PHE A 96 -8.60 -23.14 15.63
CA PHE A 96 -8.44 -22.91 17.07
C PHE A 96 -7.29 -21.92 17.39
N ASP A 97 -6.24 -21.91 16.56
CA ASP A 97 -5.03 -21.08 16.70
C ASP A 97 -5.31 -19.59 16.40
N TRP A 98 -5.88 -19.29 15.23
CA TRP A 98 -6.23 -17.91 14.86
C TRP A 98 -7.30 -17.29 15.75
N ALA A 99 -8.25 -18.10 16.23
CA ALA A 99 -9.26 -17.67 17.19
C ALA A 99 -8.67 -17.38 18.58
N MET A 100 -7.61 -18.09 18.99
CA MET A 100 -6.88 -17.81 20.23
C MET A 100 -6.10 -16.49 20.11
N LEU A 101 -5.36 -16.30 19.02
CA LEU A 101 -4.65 -15.04 18.72
C LEU A 101 -5.61 -13.84 18.77
N TYR A 102 -6.77 -13.95 18.13
CA TYR A 102 -7.79 -12.91 18.15
C TYR A 102 -8.36 -12.64 19.55
N ARG A 103 -8.61 -13.67 20.37
CA ARG A 103 -9.05 -13.50 21.77
C ARG A 103 -8.00 -12.80 22.62
N THR A 104 -6.72 -13.04 22.38
CA THR A 104 -5.61 -12.38 23.08
C THR A 104 -5.48 -10.92 22.66
N LEU A 105 -5.60 -10.61 21.36
CA LEU A 105 -5.65 -9.24 20.83
C LEU A 105 -6.84 -8.45 21.41
N LYS A 106 -8.01 -9.09 21.55
CA LYS A 106 -9.20 -8.50 22.18
C LYS A 106 -9.05 -8.37 23.71
N GLY A 107 -8.29 -9.26 24.35
CA GLY A 107 -8.10 -9.33 25.79
C GLY A 107 -7.28 -8.19 26.40
N GLY A 108 -6.57 -7.39 25.59
CA GLY A 108 -5.87 -6.18 26.02
C GLY A 108 -6.78 -4.97 26.28
N VAL A 109 -8.04 -5.01 25.83
CA VAL A 109 -9.03 -3.95 26.04
C VAL A 109 -10.21 -4.51 26.84
N GLY A 110 -10.10 -4.43 28.16
CA GLY A 110 -11.24 -4.47 29.08
C GLY A 110 -11.93 -5.84 29.21
N SER A 111 -11.41 -6.67 30.10
CA SER A 111 -12.17 -7.75 30.73
C SER A 111 -13.33 -7.17 31.56
N SER A 112 -14.55 -7.20 31.04
CA SER A 112 -15.76 -7.34 31.85
C SER A 112 -16.75 -8.27 31.14
N ALA A 113 -16.97 -9.42 31.77
CA ALA A 113 -17.93 -10.41 31.35
C ALA A 113 -19.37 -9.93 31.63
N ALA A 114 -20.27 -10.32 30.73
CA ALA A 114 -21.71 -10.50 30.91
C ALA A 114 -22.59 -9.24 31.12
N GLN A 115 -23.15 -8.74 30.01
CA GLN A 115 -24.58 -8.43 29.95
C GLN A 115 -25.15 -8.93 28.62
N ALA A 116 -25.73 -10.14 28.67
CA ALA A 116 -26.66 -10.60 27.66
C ALA A 116 -27.97 -9.80 27.83
N GLY A 117 -28.36 -9.02 26.82
CA GLY A 117 -29.63 -8.29 26.86
C GLY A 117 -29.71 -6.97 26.09
N ALA A 118 -28.68 -6.55 25.37
CA ALA A 118 -28.81 -5.43 24.43
C ALA A 118 -29.06 -5.98 23.02
N THR A 119 -30.27 -5.77 22.49
CA THR A 119 -30.51 -5.73 21.04
C THR A 119 -29.40 -4.91 20.40
N PRO A 120 -28.75 -5.37 19.31
CA PRO A 120 -27.76 -4.54 18.64
C PRO A 120 -28.49 -3.28 18.20
N SER A 121 -28.16 -2.15 18.82
CA SER A 121 -28.51 -0.87 18.24
C SER A 121 -27.82 -0.89 16.89
N SER A 122 -28.59 -1.03 15.81
CA SER A 122 -28.08 -0.78 14.48
C SER A 122 -27.59 0.66 14.51
N SER A 123 -26.29 0.86 14.73
CA SER A 123 -25.63 2.11 14.38
C SER A 123 -25.95 2.28 12.91
N SER A 124 -26.88 3.17 12.58
CA SER A 124 -27.36 3.34 11.22
C SER A 124 -26.26 4.03 10.41
N PHE A 125 -25.26 3.27 10.00
CA PHE A 125 -24.33 3.71 8.98
C PHE A 125 -25.15 4.09 7.76
N LEU A 126 -24.81 5.23 7.15
CA LEU A 126 -25.36 5.58 5.86
C LEU A 126 -24.96 4.51 4.86
N VAL A 127 -25.92 4.09 4.02
CA VAL A 127 -25.67 3.11 2.96
C VAL A 127 -25.40 3.88 1.69
N GLU A 128 -24.29 3.56 1.01
CA GLU A 128 -23.95 4.13 -0.29
C GLU A 128 -25.03 3.78 -1.33
N ALA A 129 -25.39 4.75 -2.18
CA ALA A 129 -26.27 4.48 -3.31
C ALA A 129 -25.53 3.62 -4.35
N SER A 130 -26.16 2.56 -4.82
CA SER A 130 -25.56 1.69 -5.84
C SER A 130 -25.27 2.48 -7.12
N LEU A 131 -24.12 2.24 -7.74
CA LEU A 131 -23.82 2.76 -9.08
C LEU A 131 -24.83 2.28 -10.13
N HIS A 132 -25.53 1.16 -9.87
CA HIS A 132 -26.64 0.69 -10.70
C HIS A 132 -27.88 1.58 -10.60
N ASP A 133 -28.03 2.36 -9.54
CA ASP A 133 -29.23 3.16 -9.27
C ASP A 133 -29.07 4.65 -9.64
N VAL A 134 -27.85 5.07 -9.99
CA VAL A 134 -27.52 6.47 -10.32
C VAL A 134 -27.04 6.56 -11.77
N ARG A 135 -27.73 7.35 -12.59
CA ARG A 135 -27.32 7.64 -13.98
C ARG A 135 -26.99 9.12 -14.13
N LEU A 136 -25.81 9.37 -14.69
CA LEU A 136 -25.43 10.71 -15.11
C LEU A 136 -26.12 11.03 -16.44
N ASP A 137 -26.54 12.28 -16.62
CA ASP A 137 -27.05 12.74 -17.91
C ASP A 137 -25.89 12.74 -18.93
N PRO A 138 -26.01 12.03 -20.06
CA PRO A 138 -24.99 12.08 -21.12
C PRO A 138 -24.76 13.49 -21.69
N GLY A 139 -25.74 14.39 -21.54
CA GLY A 139 -25.63 15.81 -21.91
C GLY A 139 -24.91 16.67 -20.88
N ASP A 140 -24.57 16.14 -19.70
CA ASP A 140 -23.84 16.89 -18.67
C ASP A 140 -22.40 17.21 -19.11
N GLU A 141 -22.06 18.49 -19.13
CA GLU A 141 -20.80 18.98 -19.70
C GLU A 141 -19.56 18.63 -18.88
N VAL A 142 -19.72 18.22 -17.61
CA VAL A 142 -18.62 18.00 -16.67
C VAL A 142 -18.49 16.53 -16.31
N TYR A 143 -19.43 15.98 -15.55
CA TYR A 143 -19.44 14.60 -15.07
C TYR A 143 -19.87 13.62 -16.15
N GLY A 144 -20.86 13.97 -16.98
CA GLY A 144 -21.27 13.15 -18.13
C GLY A 144 -20.14 12.99 -19.14
N ARG A 145 -19.50 14.11 -19.52
CA ARG A 145 -18.31 14.12 -20.37
C ARG A 145 -17.15 13.32 -19.77
N ALA A 146 -16.86 13.49 -18.47
CA ALA A 146 -15.78 12.77 -17.80
C ALA A 146 -16.04 11.25 -17.78
N GLN A 147 -17.27 10.82 -17.48
CA GLN A 147 -17.66 9.40 -17.53
C GLN A 147 -17.46 8.83 -18.93
N GLN A 148 -17.94 9.53 -19.96
CA GLN A 148 -17.82 9.09 -21.35
C GLN A 148 -16.36 8.99 -21.81
N THR A 149 -15.53 9.98 -21.48
CA THR A 149 -14.09 9.96 -21.80
C THR A 149 -13.40 8.77 -21.11
N ASN A 150 -13.74 8.50 -19.85
CA ASN A 150 -13.17 7.35 -19.14
C ASN A 150 -13.66 6.01 -19.73
N LEU A 151 -14.93 5.91 -20.14
CA LEU A 151 -15.45 4.72 -20.82
C LEU A 151 -14.70 4.46 -22.14
N GLU A 152 -14.49 5.50 -22.95
CA GLU A 152 -13.74 5.40 -24.20
C GLU A 152 -12.29 4.95 -23.97
N TYR A 153 -11.64 5.47 -22.93
CA TYR A 153 -10.30 5.04 -22.54
C TYR A 153 -10.27 3.56 -22.14
N LEU A 154 -11.22 3.09 -21.33
CA LEU A 154 -11.29 1.68 -20.93
C LEU A 154 -11.55 0.75 -22.12
N LEU A 155 -12.35 1.20 -23.10
CA LEU A 155 -12.64 0.46 -24.32
C LEU A 155 -11.44 0.42 -25.28
N LEU A 156 -10.55 1.41 -25.24
CA LEU A 156 -9.32 1.45 -26.03
C LEU A 156 -8.30 0.37 -25.60
N LEU A 157 -8.35 -0.07 -24.34
CA LEU A 157 -7.41 -1.04 -23.80
C LEU A 157 -7.64 -2.44 -24.38
N ASP A 158 -6.56 -3.08 -24.82
CA ASP A 158 -6.54 -4.40 -25.42
C ASP A 158 -6.39 -5.48 -24.33
N VAL A 159 -7.28 -6.47 -24.38
CA VAL A 159 -7.35 -7.53 -23.37
C VAL A 159 -6.06 -8.36 -23.35
N ASP A 160 -5.54 -8.74 -24.52
CA ASP A 160 -4.36 -9.60 -24.61
C ASP A 160 -3.11 -8.89 -24.09
N ARG A 161 -2.98 -7.57 -24.34
CA ARG A 161 -1.91 -6.74 -23.80
C ARG A 161 -2.01 -6.54 -22.30
N LEU A 162 -3.22 -6.36 -21.76
CA LEU A 162 -3.44 -6.25 -20.31
C LEU A 162 -2.93 -7.51 -19.59
N VAL A 163 -3.31 -8.70 -20.06
CA VAL A 163 -2.97 -9.95 -19.39
C VAL A 163 -1.66 -10.58 -19.87
N TRP A 164 -0.90 -9.89 -20.72
CA TRP A 164 0.30 -10.43 -21.36
C TRP A 164 1.33 -10.93 -20.33
N SER A 165 1.68 -10.10 -19.36
CA SER A 165 2.70 -10.42 -18.35
C SER A 165 2.24 -11.56 -17.42
N PHE A 166 0.95 -11.62 -17.09
CA PHE A 166 0.36 -12.72 -16.32
C PHE A 166 0.45 -14.05 -17.07
N ARG A 167 0.12 -14.06 -18.37
CA ARG A 167 0.22 -15.26 -19.21
C ARG A 167 1.66 -15.73 -19.34
N ARG A 168 2.61 -14.80 -19.56
CA ARG A 168 4.05 -15.12 -19.60
C ARG A 168 4.53 -15.73 -18.29
N GLN A 169 4.15 -15.15 -17.15
CA GLN A 169 4.48 -15.67 -15.82
C GLN A 169 3.87 -17.08 -15.61
N ALA A 170 2.64 -17.29 -16.05
CA ALA A 170 1.93 -18.56 -15.93
C ALA A 170 2.35 -19.63 -16.95
N GLY A 171 3.30 -19.33 -17.85
CA GLY A 171 3.71 -20.24 -18.93
C GLY A 171 2.63 -20.47 -20.00
N LEU A 172 1.67 -19.56 -20.13
CA LEU A 172 0.58 -19.61 -21.10
C LEU A 172 0.90 -18.82 -22.37
N PRO A 173 0.23 -19.10 -23.51
CA PRO A 173 0.33 -18.28 -24.72
C PRO A 173 -0.03 -16.81 -24.43
N ALA A 174 0.88 -15.90 -24.77
CA ALA A 174 0.73 -14.45 -24.54
C ALA A 174 0.81 -13.70 -25.88
N PRO A 175 -0.29 -13.63 -26.65
CA PRO A 175 -0.32 -12.89 -27.92
C PRO A 175 -0.09 -11.39 -27.70
N GLY A 176 0.56 -10.73 -28.67
CA GLY A 176 0.88 -9.32 -28.60
C GLY A 176 2.12 -9.01 -27.76
N ALA A 177 2.13 -7.84 -27.12
CA ALA A 177 3.23 -7.32 -26.31
C ALA A 177 2.66 -6.56 -25.10
N PRO A 178 3.41 -6.45 -23.99
CA PRO A 178 2.91 -5.74 -22.82
C PRO A 178 2.68 -4.26 -23.12
N TYR A 179 1.96 -3.59 -22.22
CA TYR A 179 1.96 -2.13 -22.20
C TYR A 179 3.34 -1.58 -21.81
N GLY A 180 3.59 -0.33 -22.18
CA GLY A 180 4.82 0.38 -21.81
C GLY A 180 4.77 0.93 -20.39
N GLY A 181 5.67 1.85 -20.07
CA GLY A 181 5.73 2.45 -18.74
C GLY A 181 5.95 1.40 -17.66
N TRP A 182 5.20 1.49 -16.56
CA TRP A 182 5.34 0.58 -15.42
C TRP A 182 4.76 -0.83 -15.65
N GLU A 183 4.04 -1.04 -16.77
CA GLU A 183 3.56 -2.36 -17.20
C GLU A 183 4.55 -3.10 -18.12
N GLY A 184 5.72 -2.51 -18.37
CA GLY A 184 6.75 -3.12 -19.21
C GLY A 184 7.20 -4.50 -18.70
N ALA A 185 7.59 -5.39 -19.62
CA ALA A 185 7.89 -6.80 -19.35
C ALA A 185 8.89 -7.06 -18.21
N VAL A 186 9.81 -6.12 -17.98
CA VAL A 186 10.91 -6.22 -17.02
C VAL A 186 10.73 -5.32 -15.80
N VAL A 187 9.64 -4.55 -15.74
CA VAL A 187 9.38 -3.62 -14.63
C VAL A 187 8.80 -4.38 -13.45
N GLU A 188 9.31 -4.12 -12.25
CA GLU A 188 8.91 -4.87 -11.06
C GLU A 188 7.46 -4.60 -10.62
N LEU A 189 6.90 -3.44 -10.97
CA LEU A 189 5.52 -3.04 -10.63
C LEU A 189 4.44 -3.60 -11.58
N ARG A 190 4.81 -4.25 -12.68
CA ARG A 190 3.86 -4.72 -13.71
C ARG A 190 2.71 -5.55 -13.12
N GLY A 191 1.53 -5.43 -13.72
CA GLY A 191 0.29 -6.05 -13.28
C GLY A 191 -0.57 -5.16 -12.37
N HIS A 192 0.01 -4.12 -11.75
CA HIS A 192 -0.74 -3.21 -10.88
C HIS A 192 -1.85 -2.47 -11.65
N PHE A 193 -1.58 -2.06 -12.90
CA PHE A 193 -2.54 -1.36 -13.74
C PHE A 193 -3.72 -2.26 -14.10
N VAL A 194 -3.49 -3.56 -14.28
CA VAL A 194 -4.55 -4.54 -14.57
C VAL A 194 -5.51 -4.67 -13.39
N GLY A 195 -5.00 -4.63 -12.15
CA GLY A 195 -5.82 -4.54 -10.95
C GLY A 195 -6.72 -3.31 -10.95
N HIS A 196 -6.16 -2.13 -11.26
CA HIS A 196 -6.93 -0.89 -11.42
C HIS A 196 -7.98 -0.97 -12.54
N TYR A 197 -7.62 -1.57 -13.68
CA TYR A 197 -8.54 -1.79 -14.80
C TYR A 197 -9.76 -2.61 -14.38
N LEU A 198 -9.58 -3.67 -13.59
CA LEU A 198 -10.69 -4.50 -13.10
C LEU A 198 -11.69 -3.66 -12.27
N SER A 199 -11.20 -2.88 -11.29
CA SER A 199 -12.06 -1.98 -10.50
C SER A 199 -12.76 -0.95 -11.38
N ALA A 200 -12.00 -0.27 -12.26
CA ALA A 200 -12.53 0.78 -13.12
C ALA A 200 -13.59 0.24 -14.08
N ALA A 201 -13.37 -0.93 -14.68
CA ALA A 201 -14.30 -1.54 -15.61
C ALA A 201 -15.57 -2.01 -14.91
N ALA A 202 -15.49 -2.59 -13.71
CA ALA A 202 -16.67 -2.99 -12.93
C ALA A 202 -17.54 -1.78 -12.57
N LYS A 203 -16.93 -0.71 -12.04
CA LYS A 203 -17.63 0.53 -11.66
C LYS A 203 -18.22 1.24 -12.87
N MET A 204 -17.47 1.36 -13.96
CA MET A 204 -17.95 1.97 -15.20
C MET A 204 -19.10 1.16 -15.82
N TRP A 205 -19.02 -0.18 -15.80
CA TRP A 205 -20.11 -1.04 -16.28
C TRP A 205 -21.37 -0.87 -15.41
N ALA A 206 -21.25 -0.78 -14.09
CA ALA A 206 -22.42 -0.56 -13.24
C ALA A 206 -23.09 0.80 -13.51
N SER A 207 -22.31 1.85 -13.79
CA SER A 207 -22.86 3.17 -14.09
C SER A 207 -23.47 3.31 -15.49
N THR A 208 -23.01 2.53 -16.48
CA THR A 208 -23.36 2.74 -17.91
C THR A 208 -24.06 1.54 -18.56
N HIS A 209 -23.94 0.36 -17.98
CA HIS A 209 -24.32 -0.94 -18.57
C HIS A 209 -23.78 -1.17 -19.99
N ASN A 210 -22.61 -0.62 -20.31
CA ASN A 210 -22.01 -0.81 -21.63
C ASN A 210 -21.66 -2.29 -21.88
N GLY A 211 -22.33 -2.92 -22.87
CA GLY A 211 -22.16 -4.35 -23.17
C GLY A 211 -20.77 -4.71 -23.73
N THR A 212 -20.13 -3.82 -24.46
CA THR A 212 -18.76 -4.06 -24.97
C THR A 212 -17.76 -4.09 -23.82
N LEU A 213 -17.88 -3.18 -22.85
CA LEU A 213 -17.05 -3.17 -21.66
C LEU A 213 -17.29 -4.43 -20.81
N ALA A 214 -18.54 -4.86 -20.66
CA ALA A 214 -18.89 -6.11 -19.96
C ALA A 214 -18.18 -7.34 -20.55
N GLY A 215 -18.12 -7.43 -21.88
CA GLY A 215 -17.37 -8.47 -22.58
C GLY A 215 -15.87 -8.39 -22.31
N LYS A 216 -15.27 -7.20 -22.39
CA LYS A 216 -13.83 -6.99 -22.14
C LYS A 216 -13.43 -7.31 -20.70
N MET A 217 -14.15 -6.80 -19.71
CA MET A 217 -13.82 -7.06 -18.30
C MET A 217 -13.95 -8.55 -17.95
N SER A 218 -14.98 -9.25 -18.46
CA SER A 218 -15.12 -10.69 -18.27
C SER A 218 -13.96 -11.46 -18.90
N ALA A 219 -13.54 -11.07 -20.11
CA ALA A 219 -12.41 -11.71 -20.79
C ALA A 219 -11.09 -11.53 -20.02
N VAL A 220 -10.88 -10.37 -19.38
CA VAL A 220 -9.72 -10.15 -18.49
C VAL A 220 -9.79 -11.06 -17.26
N VAL A 221 -10.94 -11.13 -16.57
CA VAL A 221 -11.12 -12.03 -15.41
C VAL A 221 -10.89 -13.48 -15.81
N ASP A 222 -11.42 -13.92 -16.95
CA ASP A 222 -11.25 -15.28 -17.46
C ASP A 222 -9.78 -15.62 -17.76
N ALA A 223 -9.06 -14.68 -18.38
CA ALA A 223 -7.65 -14.86 -18.66
C ALA A 223 -6.79 -14.89 -17.38
N LEU A 224 -7.09 -14.04 -16.40
CA LEU A 224 -6.42 -14.05 -15.10
C LEU A 224 -6.72 -15.32 -14.31
N HIS A 225 -7.97 -15.81 -14.36
CA HIS A 225 -8.35 -17.09 -13.78
C HIS A 225 -7.54 -18.23 -14.40
N ALA A 226 -7.44 -18.28 -15.74
CA ALA A 226 -6.61 -19.28 -16.42
C ALA A 226 -5.13 -19.19 -15.98
N CYS A 227 -4.60 -17.99 -15.76
CA CYS A 227 -3.25 -17.81 -15.22
C CYS A 227 -3.12 -18.34 -13.78
N GLN A 228 -4.08 -18.04 -12.90
CA GLN A 228 -4.06 -18.53 -11.51
C GLN A 228 -4.12 -20.06 -11.45
N GLN A 229 -4.87 -20.70 -12.34
CA GLN A 229 -5.01 -22.15 -12.44
C GLN A 229 -3.88 -22.84 -13.20
N ALA A 230 -2.96 -22.09 -13.81
CA ALA A 230 -1.90 -22.68 -14.62
C ALA A 230 -0.96 -23.54 -13.75
N PRO A 231 -0.44 -24.67 -14.27
CA PRO A 231 0.47 -25.55 -13.52
C PRO A 231 1.71 -24.83 -12.98
N ALA A 232 2.20 -23.80 -13.68
CA ALA A 232 3.34 -22.98 -13.23
C ALA A 232 3.06 -22.23 -11.91
N ASN A 233 1.79 -21.94 -11.63
CA ASN A 233 1.34 -21.32 -10.38
C ASN A 233 0.76 -22.36 -9.40
N GLY A 234 0.81 -23.64 -9.78
CA GLY A 234 0.46 -24.80 -8.94
C GLY A 234 -0.99 -24.87 -8.47
N GLY A 235 -1.90 -24.05 -9.04
CA GLY A 235 -3.28 -23.92 -8.53
C GLY A 235 -3.35 -23.47 -7.06
N THR A 236 -2.26 -22.87 -6.55
CA THR A 236 -2.05 -22.55 -5.13
C THR A 236 -2.80 -21.31 -4.64
N GLY A 237 -3.51 -20.63 -5.54
CA GLY A 237 -4.08 -19.30 -5.30
C GLY A 237 -3.18 -18.14 -5.75
N TYR A 238 -1.92 -18.41 -6.11
CA TYR A 238 -1.00 -17.39 -6.62
C TYR A 238 -1.46 -16.76 -7.94
N LEU A 239 -1.52 -15.43 -7.97
CA LEU A 239 -1.79 -14.65 -9.17
C LEU A 239 -0.99 -13.35 -9.14
N SER A 240 -0.03 -13.21 -10.07
CA SER A 240 0.73 -11.99 -10.31
C SER A 240 1.27 -11.98 -11.74
N ALA A 241 1.70 -10.80 -12.20
CA ALA A 241 2.43 -10.63 -13.46
C ALA A 241 3.95 -10.86 -13.32
N PHE A 242 4.42 -11.17 -12.11
CA PHE A 242 5.82 -11.42 -11.76
C PHE A 242 5.96 -12.71 -10.95
N PRO A 243 7.19 -13.26 -10.76
CA PRO A 243 7.37 -14.49 -10.00
C PRO A 243 7.27 -14.30 -8.48
N ALA A 244 6.99 -15.39 -7.76
CA ALA A 244 6.84 -15.36 -6.30
C ALA A 244 8.10 -14.89 -5.56
N GLU A 245 9.27 -14.97 -6.20
CA GLU A 245 10.56 -14.47 -5.71
C GLU A 245 10.54 -12.99 -5.30
N PHE A 246 9.66 -12.17 -5.88
CA PHE A 246 9.53 -10.77 -5.46
C PHE A 246 9.00 -10.65 -4.02
N PHE A 247 8.13 -11.56 -3.60
CA PHE A 247 7.68 -11.64 -2.21
C PHE A 247 8.78 -12.21 -1.32
N ASP A 248 9.58 -13.16 -1.81
CA ASP A 248 10.74 -13.66 -1.06
C ASP A 248 11.71 -12.50 -0.74
N ARG A 249 12.00 -11.62 -1.72
CA ARG A 249 12.79 -10.40 -1.51
C ARG A 249 12.14 -9.43 -0.54
N PHE A 250 10.85 -9.14 -0.69
CA PHE A 250 10.10 -8.25 0.20
C PHE A 250 10.19 -8.73 1.67
N GLU A 251 9.90 -9.99 1.90
CA GLU A 251 9.87 -10.62 3.22
C GLU A 251 11.29 -10.77 3.80
N ALA A 252 12.29 -10.89 2.93
CA ALA A 252 13.70 -10.81 3.27
C ALA A 252 14.22 -9.36 3.48
N ILE A 253 13.37 -8.34 3.36
CA ILE A 253 13.75 -6.91 3.45
C ILE A 253 14.88 -6.59 2.48
N GLN A 254 14.79 -7.14 1.27
CA GLN A 254 15.68 -6.85 0.17
C GLN A 254 15.00 -5.88 -0.80
N PRO A 255 15.76 -5.06 -1.54
CA PRO A 255 15.17 -4.13 -2.49
C PRO A 255 14.27 -4.88 -3.46
N VAL A 256 13.02 -4.45 -3.61
CA VAL A 256 12.04 -4.91 -4.62
C VAL A 256 10.96 -3.85 -4.70
N TRP A 257 10.34 -3.65 -5.86
CA TRP A 257 9.33 -2.61 -6.01
C TRP A 257 7.92 -3.11 -5.67
N ALA A 258 7.46 -2.77 -4.46
CA ALA A 258 6.06 -2.80 -4.01
C ALA A 258 5.21 -4.02 -4.46
N PRO A 259 5.66 -5.27 -4.25
CA PRO A 259 4.92 -6.45 -4.72
C PRO A 259 3.56 -6.61 -4.01
N TYR A 260 3.45 -6.31 -2.70
CA TYR A 260 2.17 -6.35 -1.99
C TYR A 260 1.22 -5.23 -2.42
N TYR A 261 1.71 -4.04 -2.78
CA TYR A 261 0.89 -3.01 -3.42
C TYR A 261 0.24 -3.50 -4.71
N THR A 262 1.01 -4.19 -5.56
CA THR A 262 0.50 -4.72 -6.84
C THR A 262 -0.57 -5.77 -6.60
N ILE A 263 -0.35 -6.68 -5.64
CA ILE A 263 -1.34 -7.68 -5.26
C ILE A 263 -2.59 -7.05 -4.68
N HIS A 264 -2.47 -6.01 -3.85
CA HIS A 264 -3.63 -5.26 -3.38
C HIS A 264 -4.49 -4.76 -4.55
N LYS A 265 -3.90 -4.20 -5.62
CA LYS A 265 -4.70 -3.75 -6.79
C LYS A 265 -5.43 -4.90 -7.47
N ILE A 266 -4.76 -6.04 -7.62
CA ILE A 266 -5.36 -7.22 -8.25
C ILE A 266 -6.48 -7.77 -7.37
N MET A 267 -6.27 -7.89 -6.05
CA MET A 267 -7.27 -8.36 -5.09
C MET A 267 -8.48 -7.43 -5.04
N GLN A 268 -8.27 -6.10 -4.91
CA GLN A 268 -9.37 -5.14 -4.91
C GLN A 268 -10.11 -5.14 -6.24
N GLY A 269 -9.38 -5.22 -7.36
CA GLY A 269 -9.96 -5.34 -8.69
C GLY A 269 -10.88 -6.55 -8.83
N LEU A 270 -10.44 -7.72 -8.38
CA LEU A 270 -11.26 -8.95 -8.37
C LEU A 270 -12.43 -8.86 -7.39
N LEU A 271 -12.24 -8.23 -6.24
CA LEU A 271 -13.31 -8.03 -5.26
C LEU A 271 -14.39 -7.09 -5.80
N ASP A 272 -14.01 -6.00 -6.46
CA ASP A 272 -14.93 -5.07 -7.13
C ASP A 272 -15.71 -5.76 -8.27
N GLN A 273 -15.07 -6.67 -9.02
CA GLN A 273 -15.76 -7.49 -10.02
C GLN A 273 -16.86 -8.36 -9.40
N TYR A 274 -16.69 -8.81 -8.15
CA TYR A 274 -17.74 -9.50 -7.41
C TYR A 274 -18.79 -8.53 -6.85
N MET A 275 -18.37 -7.55 -6.04
CA MET A 275 -19.26 -6.66 -5.31
C MET A 275 -20.11 -5.78 -6.22
N VAL A 276 -19.52 -5.27 -7.29
CA VAL A 276 -20.18 -4.31 -8.21
C VAL A 276 -20.79 -5.02 -9.41
N ALA A 277 -20.11 -6.06 -9.92
CA ALA A 277 -20.51 -6.75 -11.15
C ALA A 277 -21.08 -8.17 -10.99
N GLY A 278 -21.15 -8.69 -9.76
CA GLY A 278 -21.73 -10.00 -9.48
C GLY A 278 -20.91 -11.18 -9.99
N ASN A 279 -19.62 -11.00 -10.29
CA ASN A 279 -18.77 -12.05 -10.82
C ASN A 279 -18.27 -12.99 -9.71
N GLY A 280 -19.00 -14.08 -9.46
CA GLY A 280 -18.65 -15.09 -8.45
C GLY A 280 -17.30 -15.79 -8.68
N LYS A 281 -16.81 -15.86 -9.93
CA LYS A 281 -15.47 -16.39 -10.23
C LYS A 281 -14.38 -15.51 -9.64
N ALA A 282 -14.55 -14.19 -9.74
CA ALA A 282 -13.59 -13.24 -9.19
C ALA A 282 -13.49 -13.35 -7.66
N LEU A 283 -14.62 -13.59 -6.97
CA LEU A 283 -14.61 -13.85 -5.52
C LEU A 283 -13.78 -15.10 -5.18
N ALA A 284 -13.99 -16.22 -5.88
CA ALA A 284 -13.21 -17.43 -5.64
C ALA A 284 -11.70 -17.21 -5.85
N MET A 285 -11.33 -16.41 -6.86
CA MET A 285 -9.93 -16.06 -7.12
C MET A 285 -9.31 -15.25 -5.98
N VAL A 286 -9.99 -14.21 -5.48
CA VAL A 286 -9.45 -13.37 -4.39
C VAL A 286 -9.38 -14.12 -3.06
N VAL A 287 -10.34 -15.02 -2.77
CA VAL A 287 -10.26 -15.92 -1.60
C VAL A 287 -9.04 -16.84 -1.70
N ALA A 288 -8.77 -17.41 -2.88
CA ALA A 288 -7.59 -18.24 -3.08
C ALA A 288 -6.29 -17.43 -2.93
N MET A 289 -6.26 -16.17 -3.41
CA MET A 289 -5.13 -15.26 -3.19
C MET A 289 -4.91 -14.97 -1.70
N ALA A 290 -5.99 -14.67 -0.95
CA ALA A 290 -5.91 -14.42 0.49
C ALA A 290 -5.35 -15.64 1.24
N GLY A 291 -5.74 -16.86 0.87
CA GLY A 291 -5.16 -18.09 1.40
C GLY A 291 -3.66 -18.21 1.12
N TYR A 292 -3.24 -17.96 -0.13
CA TYR A 292 -1.83 -18.01 -0.52
C TYR A 292 -0.97 -17.01 0.26
N PHE A 293 -1.38 -15.73 0.31
CA PHE A 293 -0.60 -14.71 1.02
C PHE A 293 -0.69 -14.84 2.54
N GLY A 294 -1.79 -15.38 3.06
CA GLY A 294 -1.91 -15.75 4.48
C GLY A 294 -0.87 -16.78 4.89
N GLU A 295 -0.65 -17.81 4.06
CA GLU A 295 0.40 -18.80 4.30
C GLU A 295 1.80 -18.17 4.30
N ARG A 296 2.06 -17.26 3.36
CA ARG A 296 3.36 -16.58 3.27
C ARG A 296 3.65 -15.78 4.52
N VAL A 297 2.72 -14.91 4.94
CA VAL A 297 2.83 -14.10 6.14
C VAL A 297 3.04 -15.00 7.37
N ARG A 298 2.25 -16.07 7.51
CA ARG A 298 2.43 -17.05 8.58
C ARG A 298 3.84 -17.63 8.58
N SER A 299 4.36 -18.02 7.42
CA SER A 299 5.68 -18.63 7.31
C SER A 299 6.80 -17.64 7.63
N VAL A 300 6.66 -16.36 7.29
CA VAL A 300 7.60 -15.30 7.71
C VAL A 300 7.62 -15.15 9.22
N ILE A 301 6.45 -15.10 9.85
CA ILE A 301 6.32 -14.96 11.30
C ILE A 301 6.94 -16.18 12.02
N GLN A 302 6.64 -17.39 11.55
CA GLN A 302 7.17 -18.63 12.14
C GLN A 302 8.68 -18.79 11.96
N ARG A 303 9.25 -18.34 10.83
CA ARG A 303 10.69 -18.45 10.57
C ARG A 303 11.50 -17.31 11.19
N HIS A 304 10.88 -16.16 11.42
CA HIS A 304 11.54 -14.95 11.89
C HIS A 304 10.82 -14.38 13.11
N SER A 305 9.85 -13.49 12.92
CA SER A 305 9.01 -12.94 13.98
C SER A 305 7.87 -12.10 13.39
N ILE A 306 6.95 -11.65 14.24
CA ILE A 306 5.90 -10.69 13.85
C ILE A 306 6.48 -9.30 13.57
N GLU A 307 7.48 -8.87 14.34
CA GLU A 307 8.21 -7.62 14.12
C GLU A 307 8.94 -7.65 12.78
N ARG A 308 9.49 -8.81 12.37
CA ARG A 308 10.08 -8.98 11.05
C ARG A 308 9.05 -8.73 9.96
N HIS A 309 7.85 -9.30 10.09
CA HIS A 309 6.75 -9.07 9.16
C HIS A 309 6.39 -7.59 9.09
N TRP A 310 6.13 -6.92 10.22
CA TRP A 310 5.81 -5.49 10.23
C TRP A 310 6.94 -4.60 9.73
N THR A 311 8.20 -4.98 9.96
CA THR A 311 9.35 -4.26 9.40
C THR A 311 9.36 -4.37 7.86
N SER A 312 8.97 -5.52 7.29
CA SER A 312 8.85 -5.67 5.84
C SER A 312 7.76 -4.77 5.23
N LEU A 313 6.74 -4.38 6.00
CA LEU A 313 5.72 -3.42 5.58
C LEU A 313 6.24 -1.97 5.48
N ASN A 314 7.54 -1.74 5.70
CA ASN A 314 8.21 -0.52 5.27
C ASN A 314 8.39 -0.48 3.75
N GLU A 315 8.19 -1.58 3.04
CA GLU A 315 7.92 -1.52 1.61
C GLU A 315 6.41 -1.35 1.36
N GLU A 316 6.02 -0.65 0.29
CA GLU A 316 4.63 -0.27 0.06
C GLU A 316 3.72 -1.50 -0.15
N THR A 317 2.68 -1.62 0.67
CA THR A 317 1.65 -2.66 0.59
C THR A 317 0.32 -2.15 0.06
N GLY A 318 0.13 -0.83 -0.03
CA GLY A 318 -1.18 -0.23 -0.28
C GLY A 318 -2.21 -0.65 0.78
N GLY A 319 -3.49 -0.71 0.42
CA GLY A 319 -4.59 -1.14 1.29
C GLY A 319 -4.76 -2.66 1.36
N MET A 320 -3.69 -3.42 1.60
CA MET A 320 -3.83 -4.87 1.85
C MET A 320 -4.73 -5.14 3.07
N ASN A 321 -4.63 -4.32 4.12
CA ASN A 321 -5.53 -4.41 5.27
C ASN A 321 -6.98 -4.14 4.87
N ASP A 322 -7.24 -3.09 4.08
CA ASP A 322 -8.57 -2.71 3.58
C ASP A 322 -9.26 -3.86 2.82
N VAL A 323 -8.65 -4.35 1.74
CA VAL A 323 -9.26 -5.39 0.91
C VAL A 323 -9.52 -6.69 1.68
N LEU A 324 -8.68 -7.01 2.66
CA LEU A 324 -8.85 -8.20 3.50
C LEU A 324 -9.96 -8.02 4.55
N TYR A 325 -10.14 -6.82 5.11
CA TYR A 325 -11.28 -6.51 5.96
C TYR A 325 -12.61 -6.55 5.17
N GLN A 326 -12.63 -6.01 3.96
CA GLN A 326 -13.78 -6.14 3.05
C GLN A 326 -14.08 -7.61 2.73
N LEU A 327 -13.04 -8.40 2.45
CA LEU A 327 -13.21 -9.83 2.18
C LEU A 327 -13.74 -10.58 3.41
N TYR A 328 -13.30 -10.23 4.62
CA TYR A 328 -13.87 -10.77 5.85
C TYR A 328 -15.35 -10.39 6.00
N ALA A 329 -15.75 -9.15 5.73
CA ALA A 329 -17.15 -8.74 5.79
C ALA A 329 -18.06 -9.55 4.84
N ILE A 330 -17.53 -10.00 3.70
CA ILE A 330 -18.26 -10.81 2.70
C ILE A 330 -18.28 -12.29 3.07
N THR A 331 -17.16 -12.84 3.55
CA THR A 331 -16.98 -14.29 3.74
C THR A 331 -17.23 -14.75 5.17
N ASN A 332 -17.16 -13.84 6.13
CA ASN A 332 -17.14 -14.10 7.57
C ASN A 332 -16.05 -15.08 8.03
N ASP A 333 -14.99 -15.27 7.23
CA ASP A 333 -13.85 -16.13 7.55
C ASP A 333 -12.81 -15.39 8.40
N GLN A 334 -12.62 -15.82 9.64
CA GLN A 334 -11.72 -15.18 10.61
C GLN A 334 -10.27 -15.12 10.12
N ARG A 335 -9.86 -16.00 9.21
CA ARG A 335 -8.50 -15.96 8.63
C ARG A 335 -8.27 -14.67 7.84
N HIS A 336 -9.29 -14.16 7.15
CA HIS A 336 -9.21 -12.87 6.46
C HIS A 336 -9.10 -11.71 7.43
N LEU A 337 -9.85 -11.74 8.55
CA LEU A 337 -9.78 -10.72 9.60
C LEU A 337 -8.37 -10.64 10.21
N VAL A 338 -7.79 -11.80 10.53
CA VAL A 338 -6.44 -11.83 11.12
C VAL A 338 -5.39 -11.39 10.11
N LEU A 339 -5.47 -11.87 8.86
CA LEU A 339 -4.52 -11.45 7.83
C LEU A 339 -4.62 -9.93 7.58
N ALA A 340 -5.83 -9.36 7.57
CA ALA A 340 -6.04 -7.92 7.47
C ALA A 340 -5.30 -7.17 8.59
N HIS A 341 -5.43 -7.64 9.84
CA HIS A 341 -4.74 -7.06 10.98
C HIS A 341 -3.22 -7.16 10.87
N LEU A 342 -2.68 -8.25 10.33
CA LEU A 342 -1.24 -8.37 10.10
C LEU A 342 -0.73 -7.36 9.06
N PHE A 343 -1.59 -6.82 8.21
CA PHE A 343 -1.26 -5.70 7.31
C PHE A 343 -1.58 -4.31 7.89
N ASP A 344 -2.16 -4.20 9.09
CA ASP A 344 -2.19 -2.94 9.84
C ASP A 344 -0.74 -2.58 10.17
N LYS A 345 -0.28 -1.41 9.75
CA LYS A 345 1.10 -0.92 9.97
C LYS A 345 1.20 -0.22 11.34
N PRO A 346 1.60 -0.90 12.43
CA PRO A 346 1.35 -0.39 13.79
C PRO A 346 2.19 0.85 14.10
N CYS A 347 3.39 0.94 13.55
CA CYS A 347 4.25 2.10 13.73
C CYS A 347 3.76 3.38 13.04
N PHE A 348 2.89 3.29 12.03
CA PHE A 348 2.24 4.45 11.45
C PHE A 348 0.90 4.73 12.13
N LEU A 349 0.03 3.71 12.24
CA LEU A 349 -1.27 3.82 12.88
C LEU A 349 -1.16 4.17 14.38
N GLY A 350 -0.10 3.73 15.05
CA GLY A 350 0.20 4.02 16.45
C GLY A 350 0.49 5.50 16.71
N LEU A 351 1.11 6.21 15.76
CA LEU A 351 1.31 7.66 15.85
C LEU A 351 -0.03 8.40 15.82
N LEU A 352 -0.94 7.95 14.94
CA LEU A 352 -2.29 8.49 14.84
C LEU A 352 -3.15 8.12 16.06
N ALA A 353 -2.93 6.94 16.64
CA ALA A 353 -3.63 6.46 17.83
C ALA A 353 -3.34 7.33 19.07
N VAL A 354 -2.12 7.86 19.17
CA VAL A 354 -1.73 8.81 20.21
C VAL A 354 -1.96 10.28 19.81
N GLN A 355 -2.68 10.51 18.69
CA GLN A 355 -3.02 11.83 18.17
C GLN A 355 -1.80 12.73 17.94
N ALA A 356 -0.71 12.15 17.43
CA ALA A 356 0.48 12.89 17.05
C ALA A 356 0.47 13.22 15.54
N ASP A 357 0.49 14.52 15.19
CA ASP A 357 0.77 14.95 13.82
C ASP A 357 2.26 14.77 13.54
N SER A 358 2.56 13.65 12.89
CA SER A 358 3.87 13.35 12.34
C SER A 358 3.69 12.87 10.91
N LEU A 359 2.89 13.56 10.09
CA LEU A 359 2.68 13.14 8.70
C LEU A 359 3.82 13.53 7.77
N SER A 360 4.53 14.62 8.06
CA SER A 360 5.57 15.15 7.18
C SER A 360 6.67 14.13 6.90
N ASP A 361 7.17 14.14 5.66
CA ASP A 361 8.13 13.18 5.10
C ASP A 361 7.61 11.75 4.91
N PHE A 362 6.34 11.46 5.24
CA PHE A 362 5.72 10.22 4.76
C PHE A 362 5.27 10.37 3.30
N HIS A 363 5.47 9.30 2.54
CA HIS A 363 4.91 9.16 1.20
C HIS A 363 3.38 9.03 1.31
N ALA A 364 2.66 10.03 0.81
CA ALA A 364 1.23 10.19 1.07
C ALA A 364 0.42 8.98 0.59
N ASN A 365 0.63 8.57 -0.66
CA ASN A 365 -0.16 7.52 -1.30
C ASN A 365 0.07 6.11 -0.72
N THR A 366 1.14 5.90 0.03
CA THR A 366 1.36 4.63 0.73
C THR A 366 0.61 4.56 2.05
N HIS A 367 0.50 5.70 2.73
CA HIS A 367 -0.03 5.75 4.08
C HIS A 367 -1.55 5.99 4.09
N ILE A 368 -2.09 6.73 3.12
CA ILE A 368 -3.56 6.93 2.99
C ILE A 368 -4.31 5.57 2.95
N PRO A 369 -3.95 4.59 2.10
CA PRO A 369 -4.65 3.31 2.06
C PRO A 369 -4.59 2.51 3.36
N ILE A 370 -3.51 2.66 4.15
CA ILE A 370 -3.39 2.01 5.46
C ILE A 370 -4.43 2.59 6.44
N VAL A 371 -4.66 3.91 6.40
CA VAL A 371 -5.72 4.55 7.21
C VAL A 371 -7.10 4.13 6.72
N VAL A 372 -7.32 4.04 5.40
CA VAL A 372 -8.58 3.52 4.84
C VAL A 372 -8.88 2.11 5.35
N GLY A 373 -7.89 1.21 5.34
CA GLY A 373 -8.07 -0.12 5.93
C GLY A 373 -8.28 -0.09 7.45
N GLY A 374 -7.68 0.88 8.15
CA GLY A 374 -7.97 1.13 9.55
C GLY A 374 -9.42 1.54 9.79
N GLN A 375 -9.98 2.43 8.97
CA GLN A 375 -11.40 2.79 9.02
C GLN A 375 -12.29 1.58 8.72
N MET A 376 -11.95 0.77 7.72
CA MET A 376 -12.68 -0.47 7.40
C MET A 376 -12.69 -1.44 8.60
N ARG A 377 -11.58 -1.54 9.34
CA ARG A 377 -11.55 -2.33 10.59
C ARG A 377 -12.60 -1.85 11.59
N TYR A 378 -12.74 -0.54 11.80
CA TYR A 378 -13.78 -0.01 12.68
C TYR A 378 -15.18 -0.39 12.19
N GLU A 379 -15.46 -0.26 10.90
CA GLU A 379 -16.76 -0.60 10.32
C GLU A 379 -17.11 -2.07 10.48
N VAL A 380 -16.11 -2.95 10.40
CA VAL A 380 -16.31 -4.41 10.49
C VAL A 380 -16.31 -4.92 11.93
N THR A 381 -15.49 -4.36 12.81
CA THR A 381 -15.27 -4.88 14.17
C THR A 381 -15.90 -4.04 15.28
N GLY A 382 -16.22 -2.78 15.00
CA GLY A 382 -16.67 -1.80 15.98
C GLY A 382 -15.57 -1.24 16.88
N ASP A 383 -14.28 -1.49 16.57
CA ASP A 383 -13.14 -1.03 17.38
C ASP A 383 -13.01 0.51 17.38
N PRO A 384 -13.37 1.20 18.48
CA PRO A 384 -13.43 2.66 18.50
C PRO A 384 -12.07 3.32 18.33
N LEU A 385 -10.96 2.63 18.67
CA LEU A 385 -9.62 3.17 18.49
C LEU A 385 -9.35 3.50 17.02
N TYR A 386 -9.80 2.62 16.12
CA TYR A 386 -9.57 2.77 14.69
C TYR A 386 -10.43 3.87 14.06
N LYS A 387 -11.60 4.15 14.63
CA LYS A 387 -12.39 5.35 14.31
C LYS A 387 -11.63 6.62 14.70
N GLU A 388 -11.07 6.67 15.91
CA GLU A 388 -10.31 7.83 16.39
C GLU A 388 -9.05 8.07 15.55
N ILE A 389 -8.34 7.01 15.16
CA ILE A 389 -7.19 7.07 14.23
C ILE A 389 -7.59 7.72 12.91
N ALA A 390 -8.65 7.22 12.26
CA ALA A 390 -9.08 7.73 10.95
C ALA A 390 -9.61 9.17 11.04
N THR A 391 -10.35 9.50 12.11
CA THR A 391 -10.87 10.85 12.36
C THR A 391 -9.73 11.85 12.56
N PHE A 392 -8.78 11.52 13.44
CA PHE A 392 -7.61 12.35 13.69
C PHE A 392 -6.77 12.56 12.42
N PHE A 393 -6.54 11.50 11.64
CA PHE A 393 -5.83 11.62 10.36
C PHE A 393 -6.51 12.60 9.41
N MET A 394 -7.83 12.51 9.26
CA MET A 394 -8.59 13.42 8.40
C MET A 394 -8.52 14.87 8.90
N ASP A 395 -8.62 15.09 10.21
CA ASP A 395 -8.51 16.42 10.82
C ASP A 395 -7.14 17.05 10.59
N VAL A 396 -6.06 16.28 10.76
CA VAL A 396 -4.69 16.72 10.49
C VAL A 396 -4.49 17.04 9.02
N VAL A 397 -4.88 16.13 8.11
CA VAL A 397 -4.71 16.37 6.67
C VAL A 397 -5.44 17.62 6.21
N ASN A 398 -6.68 17.82 6.65
CA ASN A 398 -7.49 18.98 6.29
C ASN A 398 -6.97 20.29 6.87
N SER A 399 -6.40 20.26 8.09
CA SER A 399 -5.98 21.47 8.79
C SER A 399 -4.57 21.93 8.44
N SER A 400 -3.65 21.02 8.13
CA SER A 400 -2.22 21.33 7.99
C SER A 400 -1.52 20.73 6.77
N HIS A 401 -2.21 19.95 5.92
CA HIS A 401 -1.56 19.27 4.78
C HIS A 401 -2.39 19.29 3.49
N THR A 402 -3.36 20.20 3.35
CA THR A 402 -4.22 20.29 2.16
C THR A 402 -4.05 21.62 1.42
N TYR A 403 -3.86 21.56 0.11
CA TYR A 403 -3.84 22.73 -0.77
C TYR A 403 -5.27 23.13 -1.20
N ALA A 404 -5.44 24.33 -1.75
CA ALA A 404 -6.75 24.85 -2.16
C ALA A 404 -7.50 23.97 -3.18
N THR A 405 -6.79 23.11 -3.93
CA THR A 405 -7.39 22.15 -4.88
C THR A 405 -7.86 20.85 -4.23
N GLY A 406 -7.62 20.65 -2.93
CA GLY A 406 -7.91 19.41 -2.20
C GLY A 406 -6.79 18.36 -2.26
N GLY A 407 -5.73 18.57 -3.04
CA GLY A 407 -4.54 17.71 -3.02
C GLY A 407 -3.69 17.95 -1.78
N THR A 408 -2.88 16.95 -1.38
CA THR A 408 -2.21 16.99 -0.06
C THR A 408 -0.69 16.86 -0.08
N SER A 409 -0.06 16.54 -1.22
CA SER A 409 1.36 16.21 -1.27
C SER A 409 2.09 16.91 -2.41
N VAL A 410 3.40 17.12 -2.25
CA VAL A 410 4.32 17.57 -3.30
C VAL A 410 5.35 16.47 -3.53
N SER A 411 5.63 16.14 -4.78
CA SER A 411 6.58 15.07 -5.14
C SER A 411 6.31 13.74 -4.44
N GLU A 412 5.02 13.42 -4.19
CA GLU A 412 4.52 12.23 -3.49
C GLU A 412 4.61 12.26 -1.93
N PHE A 413 5.18 13.30 -1.32
CA PHE A 413 5.37 13.41 0.13
C PHE A 413 4.52 14.51 0.77
N TRP A 414 4.09 14.28 2.01
CA TRP A 414 3.57 15.34 2.86
C TRP A 414 4.72 16.20 3.40
N TYR A 415 4.50 17.51 3.49
CA TYR A 415 5.41 18.45 4.13
C TYR A 415 4.62 19.31 5.11
N VAL A 416 5.23 19.71 6.23
CA VAL A 416 4.60 20.67 7.15
C VAL A 416 4.33 21.95 6.37
N THR A 417 3.06 22.35 6.24
CA THR A 417 2.77 23.73 5.87
C THR A 417 2.89 24.58 7.12
N ASP A 418 4.10 25.03 7.47
CA ASP A 418 4.14 26.31 8.17
C ASP A 418 3.58 27.32 7.17
N SER A 419 2.61 28.12 7.61
CA SER A 419 1.93 29.19 6.88
C SER A 419 2.83 30.06 5.97
N ARG A 420 4.15 30.04 6.18
CA ARG A 420 5.18 30.72 5.39
C ARG A 420 5.65 29.99 4.12
N MET A 421 5.49 28.67 4.02
CA MET A 421 5.92 27.90 2.81
C MET A 421 4.92 27.95 1.65
N MET A 422 3.69 28.42 1.88
CA MET A 422 2.75 28.69 0.79
C MET A 422 3.29 29.70 -0.23
N ALA A 423 4.28 30.53 0.13
CA ALA A 423 4.89 31.50 -0.77
C ALA A 423 5.94 30.90 -1.73
N GLU A 424 6.63 29.81 -1.36
CA GLU A 424 7.67 29.19 -2.20
C GLU A 424 7.10 28.22 -3.26
N VAL A 425 5.92 27.65 -3.03
CA VAL A 425 5.25 26.80 -4.03
C VAL A 425 4.80 27.63 -5.25
N TYR A 426 4.44 28.91 -5.04
CA TYR A 426 4.12 29.81 -6.16
C TYR A 426 5.33 30.22 -6.99
N THR A 427 6.54 30.30 -6.40
CA THR A 427 7.75 30.70 -7.16
C THR A 427 8.26 29.59 -8.07
N LEU A 428 8.04 28.30 -7.74
CA LEU A 428 8.40 27.18 -8.63
C LEU A 428 7.45 27.00 -9.82
N SER A 429 6.23 27.54 -9.76
CA SER A 429 5.30 27.57 -10.91
C SER A 429 5.61 28.67 -11.96
N SER A 430 6.64 29.50 -11.74
CA SER A 430 7.05 30.57 -12.67
C SER A 430 8.20 30.21 -13.62
N VAL A 431 8.57 28.94 -13.78
CA VAL A 431 9.48 28.52 -14.87
C VAL A 431 8.69 28.36 -16.17
N GLY A 432 8.19 29.50 -16.68
CA GLY A 432 7.85 29.65 -18.08
C GLY A 432 9.14 29.72 -18.90
N SER A 433 9.64 28.57 -19.38
CA SER A 433 10.51 28.50 -20.56
C SER A 433 10.74 27.04 -20.99
N PHE A 434 9.69 26.34 -21.43
CA PHE A 434 9.84 25.11 -22.23
C PHE A 434 8.74 24.98 -23.29
N MET A 435 8.42 26.10 -23.96
CA MET A 435 7.66 26.13 -25.21
C MET A 435 8.29 27.15 -26.17
N SER A 436 9.40 26.79 -26.79
CA SER A 436 9.83 27.42 -28.06
C SER A 436 10.85 26.63 -28.88
N GLU A 437 11.45 25.55 -28.37
CA GLU A 437 12.38 24.74 -29.15
C GLU A 437 11.86 23.32 -29.36
N MET A 438 10.89 23.15 -30.28
CA MET A 438 10.68 21.90 -31.01
C MET A 438 9.66 22.06 -32.16
N ILE A 439 9.95 22.98 -33.10
CA ILE A 439 9.43 22.87 -34.47
C ILE A 439 10.66 22.67 -35.38
N LEU A 440 10.64 21.54 -36.08
CA LEU A 440 11.74 20.90 -36.82
C LEU A 440 12.14 21.65 -38.12
N PRO A 441 12.95 21.03 -39.02
CA PRO A 441 14.26 21.46 -39.48
C PRO A 441 14.19 22.27 -40.80
N GLY A 442 15.33 22.81 -41.21
CA GLY A 442 15.44 23.79 -42.29
C GLY A 442 14.85 23.39 -43.66
N SER A 443 14.37 24.40 -44.37
CA SER A 443 14.55 24.49 -45.81
C SER A 443 14.67 25.97 -46.21
N THR A 444 15.78 26.28 -46.83
CA THR A 444 16.06 27.52 -47.58
C THR A 444 15.13 27.64 -48.79
N ARG A 445 14.52 28.81 -49.02
CA ARG A 445 14.64 29.62 -50.25
C ARG A 445 13.72 30.84 -50.27
N SER A 446 14.34 31.98 -50.58
CA SER A 446 13.85 33.14 -51.37
C SER A 446 12.69 32.80 -52.32
N VAL A 447 11.67 33.63 -52.56
CA VAL A 447 11.59 35.09 -52.81
C VAL A 447 10.26 35.60 -52.27
#